data_AF-A0A068TQ11-F1
#
_entry.id   AF-A0A068TQ11-F1
#
_cell.length_a   1.000
_cell.length_b   1.000
_cell.length_c   1.000
_cell.angle_alpha   90.00
_cell.angle_beta   90.00
_cell.angle_gamma   90.00
#
_symmetry.space_group_name_H-M   'P 1'
#
loop_
_entity.id
_entity.type
_entity.pdbx_description
1 polymer ?
#
loop_
_entity_poly.entity_id
_entity_poly.type
_entity_poly.pdbx_seq_one_letter_code
_entity_poly.pdbx_strand_id
1 'polypeptide(L)'
;MEAAENLQELKLFIEQCKANPSILHNPSLAFFKNYLQSLGARVSPPAKSETDREDILDSGEHCDSKKHSSSAENSDEDIVESDLELDDADVVQPDNDPSQKMGDPSIEVTEESRDAAQEYKSNAIDAIAKGKLNEAIDHLTEAILLNPISAILYATRASVFAKLKKPNAAIHDANAALQINPDSAKGYKERGIARAMLGLWEEAASDLRMASKLDYDEEINIELKKVEPNAQKIEEHRRKYDRLRKERELRKMQRQRRWRRAEAQPSNEKGKKVEEPSEAETLSSNEKGKKVEQPPETKTLDPEAASVLKDGQVIGIHSPKELESMLNAAARTSRLAILYFTATWCGPCRYIAPIYASWASQHPKVVFLKADIDEAVDVAISWKISSVPTFYFIKDGKQVDMVVGGDKSSLERKIVQYAG
;
A
#
# COMPACT_ATOMS: atom_id res chain seq x y z
N MET A 1 20.42 -0.74 -15.39
CA MET A 1 19.35 0.07 -16.02
C MET A 1 18.90 1.17 -15.07
N GLU A 2 18.70 0.85 -13.79
CA GLU A 2 18.32 1.78 -12.71
C GLU A 2 19.15 3.10 -12.63
N ALA A 3 20.47 3.03 -12.79
CA ALA A 3 21.31 4.24 -12.79
C ALA A 3 21.04 5.17 -14.00
N ALA A 4 20.56 4.64 -15.13
CA ALA A 4 20.23 5.43 -16.32
C ALA A 4 18.85 6.08 -16.18
N GLU A 5 17.90 5.41 -15.52
CA GLU A 5 16.57 5.94 -15.21
C GLU A 5 16.66 7.07 -14.18
N ASN A 6 17.40 6.88 -13.09
CA ASN A 6 17.66 7.92 -12.09
C ASN A 6 18.34 9.17 -12.70
N LEU A 7 19.23 8.97 -13.68
CA LEU A 7 19.87 10.07 -14.41
C LEU A 7 18.87 10.82 -15.30
N GLN A 8 17.90 10.11 -15.89
CA GLN A 8 16.89 10.69 -16.76
C GLN A 8 15.86 11.51 -15.95
N GLU A 9 15.44 11.00 -14.80
CA GLU A 9 14.57 11.73 -13.87
C GLU A 9 15.25 13.01 -13.33
N LEU A 10 16.53 12.91 -12.95
CA LEU A 10 17.30 14.06 -12.50
C LEU A 10 17.41 15.14 -13.59
N LYS A 11 17.63 14.74 -14.85
CA LYS A 11 17.68 15.68 -15.98
C LYS A 11 16.35 16.39 -16.18
N LEU A 12 15.24 15.66 -16.12
CA LEU A 12 13.88 16.23 -16.24
C LEU A 12 13.59 17.23 -15.12
N PHE A 13 13.94 16.90 -13.89
CA PHE A 13 13.77 17.78 -12.74
C PHE A 13 14.59 19.07 -12.85
N ILE A 14 15.84 18.98 -13.36
CA ILE A 14 16.67 20.16 -13.60
C ILE A 14 16.04 21.08 -14.66
N GLU A 15 15.48 20.52 -15.75
CA GLU A 15 14.78 21.32 -16.76
C GLU A 15 13.52 22.00 -16.20
N GLN A 16 12.78 21.35 -15.31
CA GLN A 16 11.65 21.97 -14.60
C GLN A 16 12.10 23.13 -13.70
N CYS A 17 13.21 22.97 -12.97
CA CYS A 17 13.77 24.05 -12.15
C CYS A 17 14.22 25.26 -12.99
N LYS A 18 14.73 25.04 -14.21
CA LYS A 18 15.08 26.12 -15.15
C LYS A 18 13.83 26.83 -15.68
N ALA A 19 12.79 26.07 -16.02
CA ALA A 19 11.54 26.61 -16.54
C ALA A 19 10.75 27.39 -15.47
N ASN A 20 10.80 26.93 -14.21
CA ASN A 20 10.14 27.58 -13.09
C ASN A 20 11.00 27.56 -11.82
N PRO A 21 11.83 28.60 -11.59
CA PRO A 21 12.70 28.69 -10.42
C PRO A 21 11.97 28.75 -9.07
N SER A 22 10.67 29.06 -9.06
CA SER A 22 9.87 29.11 -7.82
C SER A 22 9.73 27.74 -7.14
N ILE A 23 9.91 26.64 -7.89
CA ILE A 23 9.87 25.26 -7.37
C ILE A 23 10.91 25.07 -6.24
N LEU A 24 12.06 25.75 -6.32
CA LEU A 24 13.11 25.69 -5.30
C LEU A 24 12.71 26.32 -3.95
N HIS A 25 11.56 26.99 -3.88
CA HIS A 25 10.99 27.53 -2.64
C HIS A 25 10.01 26.59 -1.96
N ASN A 26 9.67 25.44 -2.58
CA ASN A 26 8.83 24.44 -1.95
C ASN A 26 9.54 23.85 -0.71
N PRO A 27 8.89 23.78 0.47
CA PRO A 27 9.49 23.22 1.69
C PRO A 27 10.04 21.80 1.51
N SER A 28 9.40 20.95 0.69
CA SER A 28 9.85 19.58 0.40
C SER A 28 11.21 19.51 -0.31
N LEU A 29 11.64 20.60 -0.96
CA LEU A 29 12.92 20.72 -1.68
C LEU A 29 13.97 21.53 -0.90
N ALA A 30 13.74 21.80 0.39
CA ALA A 30 14.66 22.56 1.23
C ALA A 30 16.07 21.95 1.26
N PHE A 31 16.20 20.62 1.30
CA PHE A 31 17.50 19.94 1.27
C PHE A 31 18.30 20.27 0.00
N PHE A 32 17.64 20.29 -1.16
CA PHE A 32 18.26 20.56 -2.44
C PHE A 32 18.61 22.04 -2.59
N LYS A 33 17.74 22.94 -2.12
CA LYS A 33 18.02 24.38 -2.04
C LYS A 33 19.24 24.66 -1.17
N ASN A 34 19.33 24.05 0.01
CA ASN A 34 20.45 24.22 0.94
C ASN A 34 21.76 23.69 0.33
N TYR A 35 21.70 22.56 -0.39
CA TYR A 35 22.84 22.03 -1.14
C TYR A 35 23.31 22.99 -2.24
N LEU A 36 22.40 23.59 -3.01
CA LEU A 36 22.78 24.58 -4.03
C LEU A 36 23.41 25.84 -3.40
N GLN A 37 22.89 26.28 -2.26
CA GLN A 37 23.44 27.43 -1.52
C GLN A 37 24.82 27.12 -0.93
N SER A 38 25.08 25.90 -0.48
CA SER A 38 26.42 25.49 0.00
C SER A 38 27.47 25.49 -1.12
N LEU A 39 27.04 25.28 -2.37
CA LEU A 39 27.86 25.43 -3.58
C LEU A 39 27.98 26.90 -4.06
N GLY A 40 27.41 27.86 -3.33
CA GLY A 40 27.48 29.29 -3.65
C GLY A 40 26.44 29.77 -4.68
N ALA A 41 25.44 28.96 -5.01
CA ALA A 41 24.36 29.39 -5.92
C ALA A 41 23.45 30.42 -5.24
N ARG A 42 23.07 31.47 -5.97
CA ARG A 42 22.09 32.47 -5.52
C ARG A 42 20.71 32.14 -6.07
N VAL A 43 19.83 31.67 -5.19
CA VAL A 43 18.40 31.46 -5.50
C VAL A 43 17.65 32.76 -5.16
N SER A 44 16.96 33.36 -6.13
CA SER A 44 16.19 34.60 -5.95
C SER A 44 15.19 34.48 -4.80
N PRO A 45 14.93 35.53 -4.00
CA PRO A 45 13.89 35.48 -2.97
C PRO A 45 12.50 35.33 -3.60
N PRO A 46 11.53 34.69 -2.89
CA PRO A 46 10.17 34.60 -3.38
C PRO A 46 9.59 36.02 -3.52
N ALA A 47 8.84 36.26 -4.60
CA ALA A 47 8.13 37.53 -4.79
C ALA A 47 7.22 37.77 -3.57
N LYS A 48 7.41 38.91 -2.90
CA LYS A 48 6.67 39.27 -1.68
C LYS A 48 5.18 39.35 -1.97
N SER A 49 4.38 38.47 -1.36
CA SER A 49 3.01 38.82 -0.98
C SER A 49 3.09 39.70 0.26
N GLU A 50 2.47 40.87 0.21
CA GLU A 50 2.37 41.78 1.35
C GLU A 50 1.59 41.12 2.50
N THR A 51 2.29 40.85 3.59
CA THR A 51 1.72 40.86 4.93
C THR A 51 2.67 41.70 5.76
N ASP A 52 2.13 42.77 6.37
CA ASP A 52 2.49 43.26 7.71
C ASP A 52 1.92 44.67 7.91
N ARG A 53 0.71 44.75 8.48
CA ARG A 53 0.30 45.85 9.37
C ARG A 53 -0.62 45.29 10.45
N GLU A 54 -0.06 45.16 11.64
CA GLU A 54 -0.82 45.01 12.89
C GLU A 54 -1.52 46.33 13.26
N ASP A 55 -2.61 46.18 14.02
CA ASP A 55 -3.22 47.09 15.01
C ASP A 55 -4.65 47.63 14.78
N ILE A 56 -5.58 47.05 15.58
CA ILE A 56 -6.51 47.72 16.53
C ILE A 56 -7.76 48.50 16.03
N LEU A 57 -8.91 48.23 16.68
CA LEU A 57 -10.26 48.88 16.74
C LEU A 57 -11.27 48.47 15.63
N ASP A 58 -12.38 47.80 15.95
CA ASP A 58 -13.64 48.24 16.60
C ASP A 58 -14.73 48.71 15.61
N SER A 59 -15.97 48.35 15.94
CA SER A 59 -17.26 48.75 15.38
C SER A 59 -17.66 48.19 14.01
N GLY A 60 -18.85 47.57 14.01
CA GLY A 60 -19.40 46.88 12.85
C GLY A 60 -20.05 47.81 11.84
N GLU A 61 -20.35 47.25 10.68
CA GLU A 61 -21.55 47.57 9.92
C GLU A 61 -21.85 46.48 8.90
N HIS A 62 -23.15 46.32 8.69
CA HIS A 62 -23.81 45.37 7.82
C HIS A 62 -23.55 45.72 6.36
N CYS A 63 -23.24 44.75 5.48
CA CYS A 63 -23.74 44.82 4.10
C CYS A 63 -23.95 43.43 3.50
N ASP A 64 -25.23 43.16 3.27
CA ASP A 64 -25.78 42.13 2.43
C ASP A 64 -25.47 42.45 0.96
N SER A 65 -25.00 41.47 0.19
CA SER A 65 -25.04 41.50 -1.28
C SER A 65 -24.85 40.10 -1.85
N LYS A 66 -25.97 39.40 -2.00
CA LYS A 66 -26.13 38.30 -2.96
C LYS A 66 -25.73 38.75 -4.37
N LYS A 67 -24.82 38.00 -4.99
CA LYS A 67 -24.81 37.79 -6.44
C LYS A 67 -24.50 36.32 -6.75
N HIS A 68 -25.55 35.58 -7.08
CA HIS A 68 -25.44 34.35 -7.83
C HIS A 68 -24.96 34.68 -9.25
N SER A 69 -23.87 34.03 -9.66
CA SER A 69 -23.57 33.80 -11.07
C SER A 69 -22.90 32.44 -11.18
N SER A 70 -23.54 31.58 -11.94
CA SER A 70 -23.23 30.18 -12.20
C SER A 70 -21.97 30.01 -13.06
N SER A 71 -20.96 29.36 -12.49
CA SER A 71 -19.97 28.56 -13.24
C SER A 71 -19.44 27.51 -12.27
N ALA A 72 -19.92 26.26 -12.42
CA ALA A 72 -19.42 25.11 -11.67
C ALA A 72 -18.01 24.76 -12.17
N GLU A 73 -17.03 25.54 -11.73
CA GLU A 73 -15.63 25.17 -11.81
C GLU A 73 -15.40 24.02 -10.83
N ASN A 74 -15.18 22.83 -11.36
CA ASN A 74 -14.71 21.70 -10.58
C ASN A 74 -13.22 21.91 -10.30
N SER A 75 -12.88 22.69 -9.27
CA SER A 75 -11.62 22.49 -8.56
C SER A 75 -11.82 21.29 -7.65
N ASP A 76 -11.43 20.11 -8.10
CA ASP A 76 -11.17 18.98 -7.21
C ASP A 76 -9.95 19.37 -6.34
N GLU A 77 -10.14 20.25 -5.36
CA GLU A 77 -9.07 20.63 -4.42
C GLU A 77 -8.46 19.36 -3.81
N ASP A 78 -7.14 19.29 -3.85
CA ASP A 78 -6.42 18.15 -3.30
C ASP A 78 -6.55 18.14 -1.78
N ILE A 79 -6.67 16.94 -1.21
CA ILE A 79 -6.78 16.78 0.23
C ILE A 79 -5.42 17.17 0.81
N VAL A 80 -5.32 18.38 1.35
CA VAL A 80 -4.12 18.85 2.04
C VAL A 80 -4.09 18.19 3.42
N GLU A 81 -3.07 17.38 3.66
CA GLU A 81 -2.83 16.80 4.98
C GLU A 81 -2.34 17.88 5.94
N SER A 82 -2.92 17.93 7.14
CA SER A 82 -2.52 18.86 8.18
C SER A 82 -1.29 18.33 8.88
N ASP A 83 -0.32 19.19 9.17
CA ASP A 83 0.85 18.80 9.95
C ASP A 83 0.44 18.27 11.34
N LEU A 84 1.03 17.15 11.73
CA LEU A 84 0.81 16.51 13.02
C LEU A 84 1.78 17.03 14.08
N GLU A 85 1.26 17.52 15.20
CA GLU A 85 2.07 17.91 16.36
C GLU A 85 2.33 16.70 17.28
N LEU A 86 3.54 16.16 17.18
CA LEU A 86 4.05 15.07 17.99
C LEU A 86 5.01 15.60 19.06
N ASP A 87 5.07 14.92 20.20
CA ASP A 87 6.07 15.21 21.23
C ASP A 87 7.38 14.48 20.89
N ASP A 88 8.33 15.20 20.32
CA ASP A 88 9.61 14.65 19.86
C ASP A 88 10.76 14.87 20.86
N ALA A 89 10.47 15.18 22.13
CA ALA A 89 11.50 15.55 23.13
C ALA A 89 12.60 14.49 23.33
N ASP A 90 12.25 13.21 23.22
CA ASP A 90 13.17 12.08 23.41
C ASP A 90 13.72 11.50 22.08
N VAL A 91 13.37 12.10 20.94
CA VAL A 91 13.85 11.67 19.62
C VAL A 91 15.31 12.08 19.44
N VAL A 92 16.13 11.13 18.98
CA VAL A 92 17.56 11.31 18.72
C VAL A 92 17.85 11.14 17.23
N GLN A 93 18.99 11.66 16.80
CA GLN A 93 19.43 11.44 15.43
C GLN A 93 19.82 9.97 15.22
N PRO A 94 19.54 9.40 14.04
CA PRO A 94 19.99 8.06 13.68
C PRO A 94 21.52 7.97 13.76
N ASP A 95 22.05 6.91 14.39
CA ASP A 95 23.47 6.60 14.37
C ASP A 95 23.88 6.08 12.98
N ASN A 96 24.90 6.70 12.40
CA ASN A 96 25.46 6.36 11.08
C ASN A 96 26.86 5.74 11.21
N ASP A 97 27.10 5.02 12.31
CA ASP A 97 28.35 4.31 12.56
C ASP A 97 28.48 3.07 11.65
N PRO A 98 29.70 2.57 11.39
CA PRO A 98 29.90 1.30 10.71
C PRO A 98 29.15 0.16 11.43
N SER A 99 28.63 -0.80 10.65
CA SER A 99 27.91 -1.95 11.19
C SER A 99 28.73 -2.70 12.23
N GLN A 100 28.11 -3.00 13.37
CA GLN A 100 28.77 -3.74 14.45
C GLN A 100 29.04 -5.20 14.06
N LYS A 101 30.01 -5.83 14.75
CA LYS A 101 30.33 -7.23 14.53
C LYS A 101 29.20 -8.13 15.03
N MET A 102 28.71 -9.02 14.17
CA MET A 102 27.55 -9.87 14.44
C MET A 102 27.86 -11.35 14.69
N GLY A 103 29.12 -11.77 14.54
CA GLY A 103 29.47 -13.20 14.54
C GLY A 103 29.00 -13.92 13.29
N ASP A 104 29.45 -15.17 13.12
CA ASP A 104 29.07 -16.04 12.02
C ASP A 104 28.11 -17.13 12.54
N PRO A 105 26.80 -17.07 12.22
CA PRO A 105 25.82 -18.04 12.69
C PRO A 105 26.10 -19.50 12.29
N SER A 106 27.00 -19.74 11.33
CA SER A 106 27.37 -21.09 10.88
C SER A 106 28.44 -21.78 11.72
N ILE A 107 29.08 -21.06 12.65
CA ILE A 107 30.10 -21.62 13.54
C ILE A 107 29.47 -22.65 14.49
N GLU A 108 30.08 -23.83 14.58
CA GLU A 108 29.72 -24.83 15.57
C GLU A 108 30.10 -24.36 16.98
N VAL A 109 29.08 -24.10 17.80
CA VAL A 109 29.27 -23.64 19.17
C VAL A 109 29.53 -24.84 20.09
N THR A 110 30.80 -25.07 20.42
CA THR A 110 31.24 -26.10 21.37
C THR A 110 30.89 -25.75 22.82
N GLU A 111 30.92 -26.71 23.76
CA GLU A 111 30.71 -26.41 25.18
C GLU A 111 31.72 -25.39 25.72
N GLU A 112 33.00 -25.53 25.36
CA GLU A 112 34.06 -24.58 25.72
C GLU A 112 33.74 -23.16 25.23
N SER A 113 33.26 -23.02 23.99
CA SER A 113 32.85 -21.73 23.41
C SER A 113 31.61 -21.16 24.12
N ARG A 114 30.67 -21.99 24.55
CA ARG A 114 29.49 -21.55 25.34
C ARG A 114 29.90 -21.03 26.71
N ASP A 115 30.80 -21.73 27.39
CA ASP A 115 31.29 -21.36 28.72
C ASP A 115 32.08 -20.06 28.65
N ALA A 116 32.99 -19.93 27.67
CA ALA A 116 33.73 -18.70 27.43
C ALA A 116 32.78 -17.53 27.08
N ALA A 117 31.78 -17.74 26.22
CA ALA A 117 30.78 -16.72 25.91
C ALA A 117 29.99 -16.27 27.15
N GLN A 118 29.68 -17.20 28.04
CA GLN A 118 28.98 -16.91 29.29
C GLN A 118 29.86 -16.12 30.27
N GLU A 119 31.16 -16.39 30.33
CA GLU A 119 32.11 -15.58 31.10
C GLU A 119 32.17 -14.14 30.58
N TYR A 120 32.33 -13.95 29.26
CA TYR A 120 32.29 -12.63 28.65
C TYR A 120 30.96 -11.90 28.90
N LYS A 121 29.84 -12.61 28.84
CA LYS A 121 28.53 -12.04 29.20
C LYS A 121 28.49 -11.58 30.67
N SER A 122 29.05 -12.36 31.59
CA SER A 122 29.14 -11.97 33.01
C SER A 122 29.97 -10.69 33.18
N ASN A 123 31.13 -10.62 32.53
CA ASN A 123 31.98 -9.43 32.54
C ASN A 123 31.27 -8.20 31.96
N ALA A 124 30.47 -8.38 30.90
CA ALA A 124 29.66 -7.32 30.35
C ALA A 124 28.59 -6.81 31.32
N ILE A 125 27.91 -7.71 32.04
CA ILE A 125 26.92 -7.34 33.06
C ILE A 125 27.58 -6.51 34.17
N ASP A 126 28.76 -6.93 34.62
CA ASP A 126 29.54 -6.17 35.60
C ASP A 126 29.96 -4.79 35.09
N ALA A 127 30.37 -4.69 33.82
CA ALA A 127 30.69 -3.42 33.17
C ALA A 127 29.45 -2.51 33.06
N ILE A 128 28.27 -3.06 32.73
CA ILE A 128 26.99 -2.33 32.73
C ILE A 128 26.68 -1.79 34.12
N ALA A 129 26.82 -2.62 35.17
CA ALA A 129 26.57 -2.20 36.55
C ALA A 129 27.51 -1.08 37.00
N LYS A 130 28.75 -1.06 36.49
CA LYS A 130 29.74 0.00 36.72
C LYS A 130 29.56 1.22 35.81
N GLY A 131 28.56 1.22 34.92
CA GLY A 131 28.31 2.30 33.95
C GLY A 131 29.29 2.37 32.79
N LYS A 132 30.15 1.36 32.61
CA LYS A 132 31.16 1.30 31.55
C LYS A 132 30.59 0.68 30.28
N LEU A 133 29.77 1.43 29.57
CA LEU A 133 28.97 0.90 28.45
C LEU A 133 29.80 0.43 27.25
N ASN A 134 30.89 1.11 26.90
CA ASN A 134 31.76 0.68 25.79
C ASN A 134 32.47 -0.64 26.12
N GLU A 135 33.02 -0.78 27.34
CA GLU A 135 33.65 -2.02 27.82
C GLU A 135 32.63 -3.18 27.81
N ALA A 136 31.36 -2.91 28.16
CA ALA A 136 30.28 -3.88 28.06
C ALA A 136 29.99 -4.32 26.60
N ILE A 137 30.03 -3.40 25.64
CA ILE A 137 29.87 -3.72 24.21
C ILE A 137 31.01 -4.62 23.73
N ASP A 138 32.24 -4.32 24.12
CA ASP A 138 33.41 -5.12 23.75
C ASP A 138 33.26 -6.54 24.27
N HIS A 139 32.95 -6.71 25.55
CA HIS A 139 32.70 -8.03 26.14
C HIS A 139 31.52 -8.76 25.49
N LEU A 140 30.40 -8.09 25.21
CA LEU A 140 29.26 -8.72 24.52
C LEU A 140 29.59 -9.09 23.08
N THR A 141 30.46 -8.32 22.43
CA THR A 141 30.91 -8.61 21.07
C THR A 141 31.76 -9.87 21.04
N GLU A 142 32.72 -10.01 21.96
CA GLU A 142 33.50 -11.25 22.08
C GLU A 142 32.60 -12.45 22.44
N ALA A 143 31.62 -12.26 23.33
CA ALA A 143 30.64 -13.31 23.64
C ALA A 143 29.84 -13.76 22.39
N ILE A 144 29.44 -12.82 21.53
CA ILE A 144 28.69 -13.08 20.30
C ILE A 144 29.56 -13.79 19.26
N LEU A 145 30.85 -13.43 19.14
CA LEU A 145 31.77 -14.12 18.25
C LEU A 145 31.96 -15.60 18.63
N LEU A 146 31.91 -15.91 19.93
CA LEU A 146 32.00 -17.26 20.46
C LEU A 146 30.68 -18.04 20.41
N ASN A 147 29.54 -17.36 20.57
CA ASN A 147 28.21 -17.95 20.55
C ASN A 147 27.19 -17.08 19.78
N PRO A 148 27.21 -17.11 18.45
CA PRO A 148 26.37 -16.26 17.59
C PRO A 148 24.90 -16.72 17.50
N ILE A 149 24.54 -17.83 18.15
CA ILE A 149 23.17 -18.35 18.20
C ILE A 149 22.45 -18.01 19.52
N SER A 150 23.00 -17.10 20.31
CA SER A 150 22.47 -16.74 21.62
C SER A 150 21.67 -15.44 21.57
N ALA A 151 20.33 -15.55 21.52
CA ALA A 151 19.42 -14.40 21.47
C ALA A 151 19.64 -13.41 22.63
N ILE A 152 19.98 -13.91 23.82
CA ILE A 152 20.17 -13.08 25.01
C ILE A 152 21.41 -12.19 24.92
N LEU A 153 22.45 -12.60 24.18
CA LEU A 153 23.65 -11.77 23.99
C LEU A 153 23.31 -10.55 23.14
N TYR A 154 22.67 -10.76 21.99
CA TYR A 154 22.21 -9.66 21.14
C TYR A 154 21.21 -8.75 21.86
N ALA A 155 20.19 -9.30 22.53
CA ALA A 155 19.23 -8.48 23.28
C ALA A 155 19.90 -7.68 24.42
N THR A 156 20.96 -8.21 25.03
CA THR A 156 21.71 -7.47 26.06
C THR A 156 22.57 -6.37 25.45
N ARG A 157 23.21 -6.62 24.30
CA ARG A 157 24.00 -5.60 23.59
C ARG A 157 23.13 -4.49 23.00
N ALA A 158 21.94 -4.83 22.50
CA ALA A 158 20.91 -3.86 22.10
C ALA A 158 20.56 -2.90 23.24
N SER A 159 20.37 -3.41 24.46
CA SER A 159 20.12 -2.59 25.66
C SER A 159 21.27 -1.61 25.96
N VAL A 160 22.52 -2.04 25.75
CA VAL A 160 23.68 -1.15 25.93
C VAL A 160 23.74 -0.08 24.84
N PHE A 161 23.43 -0.44 23.58
CA PHE A 161 23.33 0.53 22.48
C PHE A 161 22.21 1.55 22.70
N ALA A 162 21.05 1.13 23.19
CA ALA A 162 19.96 2.03 23.57
C ALA A 162 20.41 3.03 24.66
N LYS A 163 21.11 2.56 25.70
CA LYS A 163 21.69 3.44 26.74
C LYS A 163 22.73 4.43 26.20
N LEU A 164 23.43 4.07 25.12
CA LEU A 164 24.36 4.96 24.41
C LEU A 164 23.69 5.87 23.37
N LYS A 165 22.35 5.83 23.25
CA LYS A 165 21.59 6.56 22.22
C LYS A 165 22.03 6.21 20.79
N LYS A 166 22.32 4.92 20.55
CA LYS A 166 22.60 4.35 19.22
C LYS A 166 21.45 3.45 18.74
N PRO A 167 20.31 4.03 18.33
CA PRO A 167 19.10 3.27 18.04
C PRO A 167 19.21 2.30 16.85
N ASN A 168 19.91 2.63 15.77
CA ASN A 168 20.07 1.74 14.62
C ASN A 168 20.88 0.49 14.99
N ALA A 169 22.01 0.65 15.70
CA ALA A 169 22.77 -0.47 16.22
C ALA A 169 21.92 -1.35 17.16
N ALA A 170 21.12 -0.73 18.05
CA ALA A 170 20.20 -1.44 18.94
C ALA A 170 19.11 -2.22 18.18
N ILE A 171 18.50 -1.63 17.15
CA ILE A 171 17.50 -2.30 16.29
C ILE A 171 18.11 -3.50 15.58
N HIS A 172 19.34 -3.37 15.07
CA HIS A 172 20.00 -4.46 14.36
C HIS A 172 20.25 -5.67 15.29
N ASP A 173 20.75 -5.44 16.51
CA ASP A 173 20.93 -6.49 17.50
C ASP A 173 19.59 -7.06 17.99
N ALA A 174 18.58 -6.22 18.23
CA ALA A 174 17.27 -6.69 18.65
C ALA A 174 16.59 -7.55 17.58
N ASN A 175 16.76 -7.21 16.29
CA ASN A 175 16.31 -8.04 15.18
C ASN A 175 17.03 -9.38 15.15
N ALA A 176 18.36 -9.42 15.33
CA ALA A 176 19.10 -10.67 15.44
C ALA A 176 18.62 -11.53 16.62
N ALA A 177 18.37 -10.91 17.78
CA ALA A 177 17.81 -11.59 18.94
C ALA A 177 16.44 -12.24 18.64
N LEU A 178 15.57 -11.52 17.94
CA LEU A 178 14.22 -11.98 17.58
C LEU A 178 14.21 -12.99 16.43
N GLN A 179 15.21 -12.96 15.55
CA GLN A 179 15.41 -14.00 14.54
C GLN A 179 15.80 -15.34 15.20
N ILE A 180 16.63 -15.30 16.25
CA ILE A 180 17.05 -16.48 17.00
C ILE A 180 15.93 -16.96 17.94
N ASN A 181 15.32 -16.04 18.69
CA ASN A 181 14.21 -16.32 19.60
C ASN A 181 13.06 -15.33 19.38
N PRO A 182 12.04 -15.71 18.59
CA PRO A 182 10.87 -14.88 18.34
C PRO A 182 10.05 -14.53 19.59
N ASP A 183 10.14 -15.31 20.67
CA ASP A 183 9.40 -15.07 21.92
C ASP A 183 10.23 -14.27 22.95
N SER A 184 11.30 -13.62 22.51
CA SER A 184 12.15 -12.81 23.39
C SER A 184 11.49 -11.47 23.74
N ALA A 185 10.87 -11.40 24.92
CA ALA A 185 10.30 -10.15 25.46
C ALA A 185 11.34 -9.01 25.50
N LYS A 186 12.57 -9.31 25.92
CA LYS A 186 13.68 -8.35 25.92
C LYS A 186 14.02 -7.87 24.51
N GLY A 187 14.01 -8.75 23.51
CA GLY A 187 14.24 -8.38 22.11
C GLY A 187 13.22 -7.35 21.61
N TYR A 188 11.93 -7.58 21.88
CA TYR A 188 10.88 -6.62 21.56
C TYR A 188 11.02 -5.31 22.34
N LYS A 189 11.33 -5.38 23.65
CA LYS A 189 11.52 -4.19 24.50
C LYS A 189 12.60 -3.27 23.92
N GLU A 190 13.80 -3.79 23.69
CA GLU A 190 14.92 -2.98 23.23
C GLU A 190 14.68 -2.43 21.81
N ARG A 191 14.01 -3.19 20.93
CA ARG A 191 13.64 -2.70 19.60
C ARG A 191 12.59 -1.60 19.66
N GLY A 192 11.60 -1.73 20.55
CA GLY A 192 10.57 -0.73 20.78
C GLY A 192 11.15 0.59 21.30
N ILE A 193 12.04 0.51 22.29
CA ILE A 193 12.77 1.67 22.84
C ILE A 193 13.60 2.36 21.73
N ALA A 194 14.38 1.58 20.97
CA ALA A 194 15.21 2.13 19.91
C ALA A 194 14.39 2.76 18.75
N ARG A 195 13.22 2.21 18.43
CA ARG A 195 12.27 2.79 17.46
C ARG A 195 11.64 4.09 17.97
N ALA A 196 11.30 4.16 19.25
CA ALA A 196 10.81 5.39 19.87
C ALA A 196 11.85 6.52 19.80
N MET A 197 13.12 6.19 20.05
CA MET A 197 14.25 7.12 19.87
C MET A 197 14.37 7.65 18.44
N LEU A 198 13.88 6.94 17.42
CA LEU A 198 13.87 7.38 16.02
C LEU A 198 12.57 8.07 15.60
N GLY A 199 11.61 8.27 16.52
CA GLY A 199 10.29 8.80 16.20
C GLY A 199 9.37 7.81 15.46
N LEU A 200 9.72 6.52 15.43
CA LEU A 200 8.90 5.46 14.83
C LEU A 200 7.85 4.98 15.85
N TRP A 201 6.92 5.88 16.18
CA TRP A 201 6.02 5.74 17.33
C TRP A 201 5.04 4.56 17.21
N GLU A 202 4.48 4.31 16.02
CA GLU A 202 3.54 3.19 15.82
C GLU A 202 4.23 1.83 15.99
N GLU A 203 5.41 1.67 15.38
CA GLU A 203 6.22 0.45 15.47
C GLU A 203 6.76 0.23 16.88
N ALA A 204 7.19 1.30 17.55
CA ALA A 204 7.61 1.27 18.94
C ALA A 204 6.47 0.81 19.86
N ALA A 205 5.27 1.38 19.72
CA ALA A 205 4.10 0.97 20.50
C ALA A 205 3.70 -0.48 20.23
N SER A 206 3.86 -0.95 19.00
CA SER A 206 3.60 -2.36 18.65
C SER A 206 4.59 -3.29 19.34
N ASP A 207 5.88 -2.99 19.29
CA ASP A 207 6.92 -3.81 19.93
C ASP A 207 6.78 -3.83 21.45
N LEU A 208 6.57 -2.68 22.09
CA LEU A 208 6.40 -2.59 23.54
C LEU A 208 5.15 -3.33 24.03
N ARG A 209 4.04 -3.29 23.27
CA ARG A 209 2.85 -4.10 23.57
C ARG A 209 3.12 -5.59 23.44
N MET A 210 3.90 -6.00 22.44
CA MET A 210 4.30 -7.40 22.31
C MET A 210 5.21 -7.83 23.46
N ALA A 211 6.18 -6.99 23.82
CA ALA A 211 7.06 -7.23 24.96
C ALA A 211 6.26 -7.42 26.25
N SER A 212 5.34 -6.49 26.57
CA SER A 212 4.46 -6.56 27.74
C SER A 212 3.56 -7.81 27.76
N LYS A 213 3.11 -8.25 26.58
CA LYS A 213 2.31 -9.48 26.45
C LYS A 213 3.13 -10.75 26.73
N LEU A 214 4.41 -10.76 26.35
CA LEU A 214 5.31 -11.90 26.56
C LEU A 214 5.83 -11.95 27.99
N ASP A 215 6.25 -10.81 28.53
CA ASP A 215 6.72 -10.67 29.91
C ASP A 215 6.39 -9.27 30.44
N TYR A 216 5.76 -9.23 31.61
CA TYR A 216 5.42 -7.96 32.25
C TYR A 216 6.66 -7.40 32.95
N ASP A 217 7.04 -6.18 32.56
CA ASP A 217 8.15 -5.44 33.15
C ASP A 217 7.69 -3.98 33.37
N GLU A 218 8.00 -3.41 34.53
CA GLU A 218 7.55 -2.04 34.86
C GLU A 218 8.19 -1.02 33.91
N GLU A 219 9.43 -1.27 33.48
CA GLU A 219 10.12 -0.45 32.49
C GLU A 219 9.38 -0.42 31.15
N ILE A 220 8.82 -1.56 30.70
CA ILE A 220 8.03 -1.63 29.47
C ILE A 220 6.81 -0.72 29.57
N ASN A 221 6.11 -0.71 30.70
CA ASN A 221 4.92 0.13 30.87
C ASN A 221 5.25 1.62 30.92
N ILE A 222 6.39 1.98 31.52
CA ILE A 222 6.88 3.36 31.54
C ILE A 222 7.15 3.83 30.11
N GLU A 223 7.86 3.03 29.32
CA GLU A 223 8.16 3.37 27.92
C GLU A 223 6.88 3.37 27.06
N LEU A 224 5.96 2.44 27.28
CA LEU A 224 4.69 2.39 26.55
C LEU A 224 3.86 3.66 26.77
N LYS A 225 3.80 4.18 28.00
CA LYS A 225 3.10 5.44 28.32
C LYS A 225 3.68 6.66 27.60
N LYS A 226 4.98 6.66 27.28
CA LYS A 226 5.61 7.75 26.51
C LYS A 226 5.26 7.66 25.02
N VAL A 227 5.21 6.45 24.48
CA VAL A 227 5.06 6.21 23.03
C VAL A 227 3.59 6.25 22.59
N GLU A 228 2.66 5.79 23.43
CA GLU A 228 1.24 5.64 23.08
C GLU A 228 0.55 6.93 22.58
N PRO A 229 0.74 8.10 23.20
CA PRO A 229 0.08 9.32 22.76
C PRO A 229 0.44 9.71 21.32
N ASN A 230 1.72 9.65 20.95
CA ASN A 230 2.16 9.95 19.59
C ASN A 230 1.66 8.90 18.60
N ALA A 231 1.74 7.61 18.95
CA ALA A 231 1.22 6.54 18.10
C ALA A 231 -0.29 6.68 17.84
N GLN A 232 -1.08 7.07 18.86
CA GLN A 232 -2.53 7.29 18.71
C GLN A 232 -2.83 8.48 17.81
N LYS A 233 -2.12 9.62 17.97
CA LYS A 233 -2.29 10.79 17.10
C LYS A 233 -2.03 10.45 15.64
N ILE A 234 -0.96 9.70 15.36
CA ILE A 234 -0.61 9.27 13.99
C ILE A 234 -1.71 8.39 13.40
N GLU A 235 -2.18 7.40 14.15
CA GLU A 235 -3.22 6.49 13.69
C GLU A 235 -4.56 7.21 13.47
N GLU A 236 -4.95 8.12 14.37
CA GLU A 236 -6.16 8.92 14.22
C GLU A 236 -6.11 9.84 13.00
N HIS A 237 -4.97 10.47 12.76
CA HIS A 237 -4.72 11.28 11.57
C HIS A 237 -4.84 10.43 10.31
N ARG A 238 -4.15 9.28 10.24
CA ARG A 238 -4.23 8.36 9.10
C ARG A 238 -5.68 7.94 8.84
N ARG A 239 -6.43 7.55 9.88
CA ARG A 239 -7.85 7.19 9.78
C ARG A 239 -8.73 8.35 9.30
N LYS A 240 -8.47 9.58 9.74
CA LYS A 240 -9.18 10.78 9.26
C LYS A 240 -8.96 10.98 7.76
N TYR A 241 -7.71 10.95 7.32
CA TYR A 241 -7.36 11.18 5.91
C TYR A 241 -7.76 10.04 4.98
N ASP A 242 -7.72 8.78 5.44
CA ASP A 242 -8.27 7.65 4.71
C ASP A 242 -9.79 7.77 4.50
N ARG A 243 -10.52 8.24 5.51
CA ARG A 243 -11.96 8.51 5.38
C ARG A 243 -12.22 9.61 4.35
N LEU A 244 -11.47 10.71 4.41
CA LEU A 244 -11.58 11.83 3.47
C LEU A 244 -11.27 11.38 2.03
N ARG A 245 -10.21 10.58 1.82
CA ARG A 245 -9.87 9.99 0.52
C ARG A 245 -11.01 9.14 -0.04
N LYS A 246 -11.54 8.21 0.76
CA LYS A 246 -12.66 7.34 0.37
C LYS A 246 -13.93 8.13 0.05
N GLU A 247 -14.24 9.17 0.83
CA GLU A 247 -15.39 10.02 0.58
C GLU A 247 -15.24 10.83 -0.71
N ARG A 248 -14.04 11.39 -0.97
CA ARG A 248 -13.73 12.10 -2.22
C ARG A 248 -13.88 11.18 -3.43
N GLU A 249 -13.35 9.95 -3.35
CA GLU A 249 -13.51 8.93 -4.40
C GLU A 249 -14.97 8.58 -4.65
N LEU A 250 -15.76 8.39 -3.59
CA LEU A 250 -17.19 8.10 -3.70
C LEU A 250 -17.96 9.28 -4.33
N ARG A 251 -17.65 10.52 -3.94
CA ARG A 251 -18.24 11.73 -4.56
C ARG A 251 -17.88 11.82 -6.04
N LYS A 252 -16.62 11.58 -6.42
CA LYS A 252 -16.17 11.52 -7.82
C LYS A 252 -16.95 10.44 -8.60
N MET A 253 -17.09 9.24 -8.05
CA MET A 253 -17.89 8.16 -8.65
C MET A 253 -19.37 8.53 -8.82
N GLN A 254 -19.98 9.15 -7.81
CA GLN A 254 -21.38 9.58 -7.87
C GLN A 254 -21.59 10.67 -8.94
N ARG A 255 -20.68 11.65 -9.04
CA ARG A 255 -20.70 12.67 -10.10
C ARG A 255 -20.59 12.03 -11.48
N GLN A 256 -19.65 11.12 -11.68
CA GLN A 256 -19.47 10.41 -12.95
C GLN A 256 -20.72 9.59 -13.33
N ARG A 257 -21.37 8.92 -12.36
CA ARG A 257 -22.63 8.19 -12.59
C ARG A 257 -23.77 9.13 -13.01
N ARG A 258 -23.91 10.29 -12.35
CA ARG A 258 -24.91 11.31 -12.72
C ARG A 258 -24.66 11.85 -14.13
N TRP A 259 -23.40 12.14 -14.46
CA TRP A 259 -22.99 12.60 -15.79
C TRP A 259 -23.35 11.58 -16.87
N ARG A 260 -22.98 10.31 -16.71
CA ARG A 260 -23.34 9.23 -17.67
C ARG A 260 -24.85 9.07 -17.84
N ARG A 261 -25.64 9.20 -16.76
CA ARG A 261 -27.11 9.14 -16.84
C ARG A 261 -27.69 10.33 -17.61
N ALA A 262 -27.18 11.54 -17.36
CA ALA A 262 -27.63 12.75 -18.05
C ALA A 262 -27.26 12.72 -19.54
N GLU A 263 -26.08 12.19 -19.89
CA GLU A 263 -25.63 12.03 -21.28
C GLU A 263 -26.42 10.95 -22.05
N ALA A 264 -26.97 9.94 -21.36
CA ALA A 264 -27.82 8.92 -21.96
C ALA A 264 -29.28 9.37 -22.20
N GLN A 265 -29.72 10.48 -21.61
CA GLN A 265 -31.09 11.01 -21.73
C GLN A 265 -31.42 11.85 -23.01
N PRO A 266 -30.50 12.44 -23.80
CA PRO A 266 -30.84 13.25 -24.97
C PRO A 266 -31.26 12.45 -26.21
N SER A 267 -31.18 11.11 -26.20
CA SER A 267 -31.57 10.26 -27.34
C SER A 267 -33.05 9.89 -27.38
N ASN A 268 -33.82 10.15 -26.32
CA ASN A 268 -35.25 9.78 -26.24
C ASN A 268 -36.24 10.94 -26.50
N GLU A 269 -35.78 12.20 -26.58
CA GLU A 269 -36.66 13.35 -26.83
C GLU A 269 -36.66 13.83 -28.29
N LYS A 270 -35.75 13.36 -29.16
CA LYS A 270 -35.81 13.65 -30.60
C LYS A 270 -36.75 12.74 -31.41
N GLY A 271 -37.43 11.78 -30.76
CA GLY A 271 -38.42 10.88 -31.38
C GLY A 271 -39.89 11.22 -31.13
N LYS A 272 -40.20 12.26 -30.32
CA LYS A 272 -41.58 12.71 -30.08
C LYS A 272 -41.78 14.12 -30.63
N LYS A 273 -41.99 14.22 -31.95
CA LYS A 273 -42.68 15.37 -32.54
C LYS A 273 -43.82 14.88 -33.42
N VAL A 274 -45.03 15.11 -32.90
CA VAL A 274 -46.29 15.44 -33.58
C VAL A 274 -46.93 14.32 -34.43
N GLU A 275 -47.90 13.62 -33.85
CA GLU A 275 -49.12 13.20 -34.56
C GLU A 275 -50.33 13.65 -33.73
N GLU A 276 -51.12 14.56 -34.29
CA GLU A 276 -52.51 14.84 -33.88
C GLU A 276 -53.46 13.99 -34.75
N PRO A 277 -54.66 13.65 -34.25
CA PRO A 277 -55.53 12.67 -34.90
C PRO A 277 -56.49 13.32 -35.91
N SER A 278 -56.73 12.67 -37.03
CA SER A 278 -57.91 12.93 -37.87
C SER A 278 -58.57 11.62 -38.26
N GLU A 279 -59.86 11.51 -37.96
CA GLU A 279 -60.72 10.35 -38.21
C GLU A 279 -61.11 10.17 -39.69
N ALA A 280 -61.54 8.93 -39.95
CA ALA A 280 -62.40 8.44 -41.02
C ALA A 280 -61.80 8.22 -42.43
N GLU A 281 -61.66 6.94 -42.80
CA GLU A 281 -62.60 6.31 -43.74
C GLU A 281 -62.49 4.77 -43.74
N THR A 282 -63.66 4.15 -43.78
CA THR A 282 -63.96 2.71 -43.83
C THR A 282 -63.73 2.12 -45.23
N LEU A 283 -63.21 0.89 -45.33
CA LEU A 283 -63.87 -0.28 -45.94
C LEU A 283 -62.90 -1.47 -46.19
N SER A 284 -63.24 -2.59 -45.54
CA SER A 284 -63.24 -3.99 -46.01
C SER A 284 -62.26 -4.42 -47.11
N SER A 285 -61.42 -5.43 -46.81
CA SER A 285 -61.60 -6.82 -47.33
C SER A 285 -60.56 -7.79 -46.76
N ASN A 286 -61.04 -9.00 -46.46
CA ASN A 286 -60.29 -10.19 -46.06
C ASN A 286 -59.12 -10.54 -46.98
N GLU A 287 -57.99 -11.01 -46.42
CA GLU A 287 -57.39 -12.27 -46.88
C GLU A 287 -56.46 -12.92 -45.85
N LYS A 288 -56.46 -14.25 -45.87
CA LYS A 288 -55.91 -15.17 -44.88
C LYS A 288 -54.39 -15.28 -44.97
N GLY A 289 -53.75 -15.28 -43.80
CA GLY A 289 -52.79 -16.31 -43.37
C GLY A 289 -51.34 -16.20 -43.88
N LYS A 290 -50.41 -16.04 -42.94
CA LYS A 290 -49.39 -17.08 -42.70
C LYS A 290 -48.67 -16.82 -41.38
N LYS A 291 -48.90 -17.73 -40.44
CA LYS A 291 -48.10 -17.94 -39.24
C LYS A 291 -46.77 -18.54 -39.69
N VAL A 292 -45.65 -17.88 -39.41
CA VAL A 292 -44.33 -18.51 -39.36
C VAL A 292 -43.68 -18.08 -38.06
N GLU A 293 -43.99 -18.83 -37.00
CA GLU A 293 -43.04 -19.06 -35.91
C GLU A 293 -41.92 -19.94 -36.46
N GLN A 294 -40.67 -19.60 -36.16
CA GLN A 294 -39.56 -20.55 -36.05
C GLN A 294 -38.38 -19.88 -35.28
N PRO A 295 -37.49 -20.66 -34.65
CA PRO A 295 -37.44 -20.83 -33.19
C PRO A 295 -36.01 -20.54 -32.63
N PRO A 296 -35.68 -20.81 -31.35
CA PRO A 296 -34.43 -20.34 -30.76
C PRO A 296 -33.24 -21.17 -31.26
N GLU A 297 -32.22 -20.52 -31.80
CA GLU A 297 -31.03 -21.20 -32.27
C GLU A 297 -30.20 -21.74 -31.09
N THR A 298 -29.89 -23.01 -31.25
CA THR A 298 -29.16 -23.92 -30.38
C THR A 298 -27.71 -23.51 -30.16
N LYS A 299 -27.25 -23.62 -28.91
CA LYS A 299 -25.84 -23.53 -28.50
C LYS A 299 -24.98 -24.57 -29.24
N THR A 300 -24.28 -24.14 -30.29
CA THR A 300 -23.12 -24.86 -30.82
C THR A 300 -21.85 -24.19 -30.28
N LEU A 301 -20.98 -24.99 -29.66
CA LEU A 301 -19.68 -24.57 -29.14
C LEU A 301 -18.80 -24.08 -30.30
N ASP A 302 -18.42 -22.80 -30.24
CA ASP A 302 -17.64 -22.08 -31.24
C ASP A 302 -16.17 -22.58 -31.20
N PRO A 303 -15.68 -23.38 -32.18
CA PRO A 303 -14.37 -24.05 -32.09
C PRO A 303 -13.19 -23.06 -32.07
N GLU A 304 -13.38 -21.90 -32.69
CA GLU A 304 -12.38 -20.83 -32.78
C GLU A 304 -12.19 -20.13 -31.43
N ALA A 305 -13.28 -19.92 -30.67
CA ALA A 305 -13.22 -19.37 -29.31
C ALA A 305 -12.54 -20.33 -28.32
N ALA A 306 -12.72 -21.65 -28.52
CA ALA A 306 -12.08 -22.67 -27.69
C ALA A 306 -10.56 -22.74 -27.90
N SER A 307 -10.06 -22.52 -29.12
CA SER A 307 -8.60 -22.54 -29.39
C SER A 307 -7.81 -21.41 -28.73
N VAL A 308 -8.47 -20.29 -28.40
CA VAL A 308 -7.86 -19.13 -27.74
C VAL A 308 -7.67 -19.39 -26.23
N LEU A 309 -8.54 -20.22 -25.66
CA LEU A 309 -8.52 -20.58 -24.25
C LEU A 309 -7.60 -21.80 -24.06
N LYS A 310 -6.37 -21.57 -23.63
CA LYS A 310 -5.40 -22.65 -23.35
C LYS A 310 -5.83 -23.45 -22.12
N ASP A 311 -6.52 -24.57 -22.34
CA ASP A 311 -6.96 -25.47 -21.27
C ASP A 311 -5.78 -25.95 -20.42
N GLY A 312 -5.97 -26.01 -19.11
CA GLY A 312 -4.94 -26.54 -18.19
C GLY A 312 -3.84 -25.54 -17.81
N GLN A 313 -3.86 -24.31 -18.35
CA GLN A 313 -2.80 -23.32 -18.19
C GLN A 313 -3.31 -21.98 -17.68
N VAL A 314 -2.42 -21.22 -17.03
CA VAL A 314 -2.67 -19.83 -16.67
C VAL A 314 -2.26 -18.92 -17.83
N ILE A 315 -3.17 -18.06 -18.26
CA ILE A 315 -2.95 -17.11 -19.36
C ILE A 315 -2.57 -15.75 -18.75
N GLY A 316 -1.40 -15.23 -19.10
CA GLY A 316 -0.97 -13.88 -18.73
C GLY A 316 -1.66 -12.81 -19.57
N ILE A 317 -2.09 -11.73 -18.92
CA ILE A 317 -2.80 -10.60 -19.51
C ILE A 317 -1.94 -9.35 -19.41
N HIS A 318 -1.67 -8.71 -20.55
CA HIS A 318 -0.79 -7.53 -20.63
C HIS A 318 -1.51 -6.30 -21.20
N SER A 319 -2.74 -6.43 -21.70
CA SER A 319 -3.52 -5.30 -22.21
C SER A 319 -5.04 -5.45 -22.00
N PRO A 320 -5.80 -4.35 -21.96
CA PRO A 320 -7.27 -4.41 -21.85
C PRO A 320 -7.95 -5.17 -23.00
N LYS A 321 -7.42 -5.02 -24.23
CA LYS A 321 -7.94 -5.71 -25.42
C LYS A 321 -7.77 -7.23 -25.33
N GLU A 322 -6.62 -7.67 -24.84
CA GLU A 322 -6.35 -9.09 -24.61
C GLU A 322 -7.31 -9.66 -23.56
N LEU A 323 -7.49 -8.94 -22.45
CA LEU A 323 -8.43 -9.35 -21.40
C LEU A 323 -9.86 -9.48 -21.93
N GLU A 324 -10.33 -8.47 -22.65
CA GLU A 324 -11.69 -8.46 -23.22
C GLU A 324 -11.90 -9.64 -24.17
N SER A 325 -10.90 -9.93 -25.03
CA SER A 325 -10.93 -11.09 -25.92
C SER A 325 -11.08 -12.42 -25.15
N MET A 326 -10.29 -12.62 -24.08
CA MET A 326 -10.35 -13.82 -23.25
C MET A 326 -11.68 -13.97 -22.52
N LEU A 327 -12.20 -12.90 -21.94
CA LEU A 327 -13.48 -12.92 -21.24
C LEU A 327 -14.65 -13.18 -22.20
N ASN A 328 -14.62 -12.61 -23.41
CA ASN A 328 -15.61 -12.87 -24.45
C ASN A 328 -15.56 -14.32 -24.94
N ALA A 329 -14.36 -14.90 -25.09
CA ALA A 329 -14.21 -16.32 -25.42
C ALA A 329 -14.75 -17.22 -24.31
N ALA A 330 -14.46 -16.91 -23.04
CA ALA A 330 -15.00 -17.65 -21.89
C ALA A 330 -16.53 -17.56 -21.82
N ALA A 331 -17.11 -16.39 -22.07
CA ALA A 331 -18.56 -16.20 -22.11
C ALA A 331 -19.24 -17.00 -23.24
N ARG A 332 -18.67 -16.99 -24.46
CA ARG A 332 -19.19 -17.77 -25.60
C ARG A 332 -19.17 -19.28 -25.35
N THR A 333 -18.18 -19.75 -24.60
CA THR A 333 -18.05 -21.16 -24.23
C THR A 333 -18.76 -21.50 -22.91
N SER A 334 -19.44 -20.54 -22.29
CA SER A 334 -20.12 -20.67 -20.98
C SER A 334 -19.21 -21.26 -19.89
N ARG A 335 -17.92 -20.89 -19.94
CA ARG A 335 -16.90 -21.30 -18.97
C ARG A 335 -16.75 -20.23 -17.89
N LEU A 336 -16.48 -20.68 -16.67
CA LEU A 336 -16.01 -19.78 -15.61
C LEU A 336 -14.62 -19.26 -15.99
N ALA A 337 -14.43 -17.95 -15.95
CA ALA A 337 -13.12 -17.32 -15.99
C ALA A 337 -12.76 -16.76 -14.60
N ILE A 338 -11.52 -16.99 -14.19
CA ILE A 338 -10.96 -16.43 -12.96
C ILE A 338 -9.85 -15.48 -13.36
N LEU A 339 -9.97 -14.21 -12.96
CA LEU A 339 -8.97 -13.18 -13.22
C LEU A 339 -8.22 -12.87 -11.91
N TYR A 340 -6.95 -13.23 -11.90
CA TYR A 340 -6.05 -13.06 -10.76
C TYR A 340 -5.13 -11.85 -10.97
N PHE A 341 -5.30 -10.83 -10.14
CA PHE A 341 -4.38 -9.69 -10.05
C PHE A 341 -3.30 -9.94 -9.00
N THR A 342 -2.03 -9.72 -9.39
CA THR A 342 -0.85 -10.03 -8.58
C THR A 342 0.21 -8.93 -8.68
N ALA A 343 1.21 -8.99 -7.81
CA ALA A 343 2.48 -8.29 -7.98
C ALA A 343 3.66 -9.18 -7.56
N THR A 344 4.84 -8.97 -8.13
CA THR A 344 6.05 -9.74 -7.82
C THR A 344 6.54 -9.49 -6.38
N TRP A 345 6.42 -8.26 -5.91
CA TRP A 345 6.81 -7.83 -4.56
C TRP A 345 5.83 -8.29 -3.47
N CYS A 346 4.62 -8.72 -3.83
CA CYS A 346 3.60 -9.19 -2.89
C CYS A 346 3.87 -10.61 -2.35
N GLY A 347 4.12 -10.71 -1.03
CA GLY A 347 4.38 -11.99 -0.34
C GLY A 347 3.26 -13.03 -0.48
N PRO A 348 2.01 -12.72 -0.12
CA PRO A 348 0.88 -13.64 -0.31
C PRO A 348 0.65 -14.05 -1.76
N CYS A 349 0.99 -13.19 -2.72
CA CYS A 349 0.92 -13.48 -4.13
C CYS A 349 1.93 -14.56 -4.54
N ARG A 350 3.17 -14.47 -4.05
CA ARG A 350 4.20 -15.51 -4.27
C ARG A 350 3.78 -16.87 -3.71
N TYR A 351 3.06 -16.87 -2.58
CA TYR A 351 2.52 -18.10 -2.00
C TYR A 351 1.40 -18.73 -2.84
N ILE A 352 0.43 -17.93 -3.30
CA ILE A 352 -0.75 -18.45 -4.01
C ILE A 352 -0.49 -18.73 -5.50
N ALA A 353 0.48 -18.08 -6.13
CA ALA A 353 0.80 -18.25 -7.54
C ALA A 353 1.04 -19.71 -8.00
N PRO A 354 1.89 -20.53 -7.32
CA PRO A 354 2.08 -21.93 -7.72
C PRO A 354 0.82 -22.78 -7.51
N ILE A 355 0.00 -22.45 -6.52
CA ILE A 355 -1.27 -23.13 -6.24
C ILE A 355 -2.29 -22.80 -7.35
N TYR A 356 -2.38 -21.53 -7.74
CA TYR A 356 -3.24 -21.06 -8.82
C TYR A 356 -2.88 -21.73 -10.15
N ALA A 357 -1.59 -21.89 -10.45
CA ALA A 357 -1.12 -22.64 -11.60
C ALA A 357 -1.51 -24.13 -11.55
N SER A 358 -1.44 -24.76 -10.38
CA SER A 358 -1.89 -26.14 -10.18
C SER A 358 -3.39 -26.31 -10.42
N TRP A 359 -4.22 -25.37 -9.97
CA TRP A 359 -5.66 -25.39 -10.23
C TRP A 359 -6.00 -25.27 -11.71
N ALA A 360 -5.23 -24.51 -12.48
CA ALA A 360 -5.43 -24.42 -13.93
C ALA A 360 -5.38 -25.80 -14.58
N SER A 361 -4.41 -26.64 -14.20
CA SER A 361 -4.27 -28.00 -14.69
C SER A 361 -5.36 -28.96 -14.17
N GLN A 362 -5.85 -28.75 -12.94
CA GLN A 362 -6.88 -29.59 -12.33
C GLN A 362 -8.30 -29.28 -12.84
N HIS A 363 -8.55 -28.05 -13.28
CA HIS A 363 -9.86 -27.58 -13.72
C HIS A 363 -9.82 -27.12 -15.19
N PRO A 364 -9.65 -28.04 -16.17
CA PRO A 364 -9.50 -27.66 -17.58
C PRO A 364 -10.73 -26.96 -18.17
N LYS A 365 -11.90 -27.06 -17.54
CA LYS A 365 -13.12 -26.36 -17.95
C LYS A 365 -13.19 -24.91 -17.46
N VAL A 366 -12.32 -24.51 -16.55
CA VAL A 366 -12.21 -23.13 -16.03
C VAL A 366 -11.07 -22.42 -16.74
N VAL A 367 -11.27 -21.15 -17.06
CA VAL A 367 -10.26 -20.29 -17.69
C VAL A 367 -9.52 -19.53 -16.59
N PHE A 368 -8.20 -19.72 -16.49
CA PHE A 368 -7.37 -19.05 -15.49
C PHE A 368 -6.57 -17.93 -16.14
N LEU A 369 -6.86 -16.69 -15.76
CA LEU A 369 -6.19 -15.49 -16.23
C LEU A 369 -5.36 -14.88 -15.10
N LYS A 370 -4.22 -14.27 -15.44
CA LYS A 370 -3.33 -13.57 -14.52
C LYS A 370 -2.95 -12.22 -15.10
N ALA A 371 -3.10 -11.15 -14.32
CA ALA A 371 -2.58 -9.82 -14.65
C ALA A 371 -1.63 -9.38 -13.53
N ASP A 372 -0.38 -9.09 -13.87
CA ASP A 372 0.53 -8.42 -12.95
C ASP A 372 0.23 -6.91 -12.97
N ILE A 373 0.02 -6.30 -11.81
CA ILE A 373 -0.38 -4.89 -11.73
C ILE A 373 0.73 -3.94 -12.15
N ASP A 374 1.99 -4.38 -12.09
CA ASP A 374 3.15 -3.58 -12.51
C ASP A 374 3.35 -3.65 -14.03
N GLU A 375 3.02 -4.80 -14.65
CA GLU A 375 3.15 -5.01 -16.10
C GLU A 375 1.91 -4.56 -16.89
N ALA A 376 0.71 -4.78 -16.34
CA ALA A 376 -0.59 -4.51 -16.96
C ALA A 376 -1.33 -3.35 -16.26
N VAL A 377 -0.65 -2.23 -16.07
CA VAL A 377 -1.12 -1.06 -15.30
C VAL A 377 -2.51 -0.58 -15.75
N ASP A 378 -2.76 -0.47 -17.06
CA ASP A 378 -4.05 -0.04 -17.60
C ASP A 378 -5.21 -1.01 -17.26
N VAL A 379 -4.90 -2.31 -17.20
CA VAL A 379 -5.85 -3.33 -16.79
C VAL A 379 -6.15 -3.19 -15.30
N ALA A 380 -5.12 -3.02 -14.47
CA ALA A 380 -5.30 -2.82 -13.03
C ALA A 380 -6.11 -1.54 -12.71
N ILE A 381 -5.84 -0.43 -13.41
CA ILE A 381 -6.57 0.84 -13.26
C ILE A 381 -8.04 0.69 -13.67
N SER A 382 -8.31 0.08 -14.83
CA SER A 382 -9.69 -0.09 -15.33
C SER A 382 -10.53 -0.98 -14.42
N TRP A 383 -9.91 -1.98 -13.78
CA TRP A 383 -10.52 -2.86 -12.79
C TRP A 383 -10.45 -2.33 -11.34
N LYS A 384 -9.87 -1.15 -11.13
CA LYS A 384 -9.78 -0.46 -9.82
C LYS A 384 -9.14 -1.33 -8.75
N ILE A 385 -8.04 -1.99 -9.08
CA ILE A 385 -7.32 -2.85 -8.16
C ILE A 385 -6.62 -2.00 -7.09
N SER A 386 -7.03 -2.20 -5.84
CA SER A 386 -6.48 -1.49 -4.67
C SER A 386 -5.63 -2.39 -3.76
N SER A 387 -5.67 -3.70 -3.99
CA SER A 387 -4.94 -4.70 -3.21
C SER A 387 -4.69 -5.95 -4.04
N VAL A 388 -3.57 -6.62 -3.76
CA VAL A 388 -3.20 -7.91 -4.36
C VAL A 388 -2.81 -8.90 -3.26
N PRO A 389 -3.09 -10.21 -3.43
CA PRO A 389 -3.74 -10.81 -4.59
C PRO A 389 -5.27 -10.56 -4.57
N THR A 390 -5.86 -10.31 -5.74
CA THR A 390 -7.32 -10.20 -5.90
C THR A 390 -7.81 -11.08 -7.03
N PHE A 391 -8.90 -11.82 -6.80
CA PHE A 391 -9.47 -12.80 -7.72
C PHE A 391 -10.91 -12.42 -8.07
N TYR A 392 -11.20 -12.27 -9.36
CA TYR A 392 -12.54 -12.07 -9.88
C TYR A 392 -13.05 -13.34 -10.54
N PHE A 393 -14.25 -13.77 -10.15
CA PHE A 393 -14.94 -14.91 -10.75
C PHE A 393 -15.97 -14.38 -11.75
N ILE A 394 -15.87 -14.80 -13.01
CA ILE A 394 -16.66 -14.25 -14.12
C ILE A 394 -17.32 -15.41 -14.86
N LYS A 395 -18.65 -15.41 -14.96
CA LYS A 395 -19.43 -16.42 -15.68
C LYS A 395 -20.44 -15.71 -16.59
N ASP A 396 -20.56 -16.17 -17.83
CA ASP A 396 -21.44 -15.60 -18.85
C ASP A 396 -21.28 -14.06 -19.01
N GLY A 397 -20.03 -13.59 -18.98
CA GLY A 397 -19.67 -12.17 -19.16
C GLY A 397 -19.95 -11.28 -17.95
N LYS A 398 -20.38 -11.84 -16.81
CA LYS A 398 -20.67 -11.07 -15.59
C LYS A 398 -19.78 -11.52 -14.44
N GLN A 399 -19.33 -10.57 -13.63
CA GLN A 399 -18.70 -10.87 -12.36
C GLN A 399 -19.73 -11.51 -11.43
N VAL A 400 -19.47 -12.74 -10.99
CA VAL A 400 -20.32 -13.49 -10.06
C VAL A 400 -19.78 -13.47 -8.64
N ASP A 401 -18.47 -13.28 -8.45
CA ASP A 401 -17.84 -13.20 -7.13
C ASP A 401 -16.49 -12.48 -7.20
N MET A 402 -15.96 -12.11 -6.03
CA MET A 402 -14.63 -11.51 -5.85
C MET A 402 -14.03 -11.95 -4.51
N VAL A 403 -12.73 -12.23 -4.52
CA VAL A 403 -11.95 -12.51 -3.31
C VAL A 403 -10.74 -11.60 -3.28
N VAL A 404 -10.54 -10.93 -2.15
CA VAL A 404 -9.31 -10.18 -1.86
C VAL A 404 -8.51 -10.99 -0.85
N GLY A 405 -7.23 -11.21 -1.14
CA GLY A 405 -6.33 -12.02 -0.33
C GLY A 405 -6.12 -13.44 -0.86
N GLY A 406 -5.02 -14.06 -0.42
CA GLY A 406 -4.53 -15.35 -0.92
C GLY A 406 -4.96 -16.56 -0.08
N ASP A 407 -6.17 -16.58 0.47
CA ASP A 407 -6.65 -17.72 1.26
C ASP A 407 -7.02 -18.90 0.36
N LYS A 408 -6.19 -19.95 0.39
CA LYS A 408 -6.33 -21.16 -0.43
C LYS A 408 -7.71 -21.80 -0.28
N SER A 409 -8.15 -22.04 0.96
CA SER A 409 -9.37 -22.79 1.27
C SER A 409 -10.65 -22.06 0.83
N SER A 410 -10.69 -20.73 0.92
CA SER A 410 -11.77 -19.91 0.39
C SER A 410 -11.83 -19.96 -1.13
N LEU A 411 -10.68 -19.85 -1.81
CA LEU A 411 -10.60 -19.88 -3.26
C LEU A 411 -11.03 -21.24 -3.84
N GLU A 412 -10.55 -22.36 -3.29
CA GLU A 412 -10.96 -23.71 -3.73
C GLU A 412 -12.47 -23.91 -3.63
N ARG A 413 -13.09 -23.49 -2.51
CA ARG A 413 -14.54 -23.57 -2.33
C ARG A 413 -15.30 -22.77 -3.39
N LYS A 414 -14.83 -21.57 -3.73
CA LYS A 414 -15.47 -20.73 -4.76
C LYS A 414 -15.28 -21.29 -6.16
N ILE A 415 -14.13 -21.87 -6.49
CA ILE A 415 -13.92 -22.56 -7.76
C ILE A 415 -14.95 -23.67 -7.91
N VAL A 416 -15.10 -24.54 -6.91
CA VAL A 416 -16.10 -25.62 -6.92
C VAL A 416 -17.53 -25.08 -7.04
N GLN A 417 -17.84 -23.99 -6.31
CA GLN A 417 -19.17 -23.38 -6.33
C GLN A 417 -19.57 -22.84 -7.71
N TYR A 418 -18.65 -22.20 -8.45
CA TYR A 418 -18.99 -21.53 -9.71
C TYR A 418 -18.61 -22.32 -10.97
N ALA A 419 -17.69 -23.29 -10.87
CA ALA A 419 -17.30 -24.14 -11.99
C ALA A 419 -18.31 -25.25 -12.30
N GLY A 420 -19.29 -25.46 -11.39
CA GLY A 420 -20.41 -26.40 -11.56
C GLY A 420 -21.31 -26.12 -12.76
#